data_AF-A0A0C9V6H3-F1
#
_entry.id   AF-A0A0C9V6H3-F1
#
_cell.length_a   1.000
_cell.length_b   1.000
_cell.length_c   1.000
_cell.angle_alpha   90.00
_cell.angle_beta   90.00
_cell.angle_gamma   90.00
#
_symmetry.space_group_name_H-M   'P 1'
#
loop_
_entity.id
_entity.type
_entity.pdbx_description
1 polymer ?
#
loop_
_entity_poly.entity_id
_entity_poly.type
_entity_poly.pdbx_seq_one_letter_code
_entity_poly.pdbx_strand_id
1 'polypeptide(L)'
;MVTLYGICVKRQLPTAVIFHIPSASIMLFTQIWGNFQLLQHYRRNPVDEINHNAGYHLHYEAFLNTNSENIIVNIRVYQPFDYRNPVYPNGTIAMVFGRFYMRGKYDMQVEAIHICKYDNASALVLRAFSPRVTISGYVVQEVQQLENGMKLVLINSMGFVRDEFHTLTVL
;
A
#
# COMPACT_ATOMS: atom_id res chain seq x y z
N MET A 1 -5.85 -21.00 18.25
CA MET A 1 -4.73 -20.60 17.38
C MET A 1 -5.22 -20.66 15.94
N VAL A 2 -5.58 -19.52 15.35
CA VAL A 2 -6.04 -19.45 13.96
C VAL A 2 -4.96 -18.72 13.17
N THR A 3 -4.09 -19.48 12.54
CA THR A 3 -3.13 -18.96 11.56
C THR A 3 -3.88 -18.78 10.25
N LEU A 4 -4.28 -17.56 9.91
CA LEU A 4 -4.84 -17.25 8.59
C LEU A 4 -3.68 -17.18 7.59
N TYR A 5 -3.37 -18.33 6.99
CA TYR A 5 -2.53 -18.38 5.80
C TYR A 5 -3.31 -17.77 4.63
N GLY A 6 -2.76 -16.71 4.04
CA GLY A 6 -3.03 -16.25 2.68
C GLY A 6 -4.50 -16.07 2.30
N ILE A 7 -4.93 -14.81 2.16
CA ILE A 7 -6.07 -14.53 1.28
C ILE A 7 -5.57 -14.70 -0.17
N CYS A 8 -5.50 -15.95 -0.62
CA CYS A 8 -5.70 -16.28 -2.02
C CYS A 8 -7.21 -16.12 -2.24
N VAL A 9 -7.63 -15.05 -2.92
CA VAL A 9 -9.00 -14.95 -3.42
C VAL A 9 -9.16 -15.96 -4.56
N LYS A 10 -9.25 -17.25 -4.23
CA LYS A 10 -9.74 -18.29 -5.12
C LYS A 10 -11.19 -18.54 -4.74
N ARG A 11 -12.09 -18.04 -5.60
CA ARG A 11 -13.53 -18.34 -5.70
C ARG A 11 -14.12 -19.14 -4.53
N GLN A 12 -14.59 -18.45 -3.49
CA GLN A 12 -15.87 -18.72 -2.81
C GLN A 12 -16.13 -17.62 -1.78
N LEU A 13 -17.20 -16.86 -2.02
CA LEU A 13 -17.78 -15.77 -1.22
C LEU A 13 -16.98 -14.43 -1.15
N PRO A 14 -17.62 -13.29 -1.46
CA PRO A 14 -16.98 -11.98 -1.33
C PRO A 14 -16.75 -11.67 0.16
N THR A 15 -15.49 -11.56 0.57
CA THR A 15 -15.10 -11.07 1.89
C THR A 15 -14.74 -9.60 1.73
N ALA A 16 -15.47 -8.71 2.38
CA ALA A 16 -15.12 -7.28 2.46
C ALA A 16 -14.30 -7.05 3.74
N VAL A 17 -13.19 -6.33 3.62
CA VAL A 17 -12.34 -5.95 4.76
C VAL A 17 -12.47 -4.44 4.92
N ILE A 18 -13.02 -3.98 6.05
CA ILE A 18 -13.12 -2.56 6.41
C ILE A 18 -12.15 -2.31 7.56
N PHE A 19 -11.37 -1.24 7.45
CA PHE A 19 -10.38 -0.84 8.43
C PHE A 19 -10.99 0.13 9.44
N HIS A 20 -10.79 -0.12 10.73
CA HIS A 20 -11.10 0.81 11.81
C HIS A 20 -9.84 1.02 12.65
N ILE A 21 -9.65 2.21 13.23
CA ILE A 21 -8.45 2.53 14.03
C ILE A 21 -8.88 2.96 15.45
N PRO A 22 -8.87 2.05 16.43
CA PRO A 22 -8.90 2.39 17.85
C PRO A 22 -7.53 2.25 18.52
N SER A 23 -7.29 3.07 19.54
CA SER A 23 -6.00 3.39 20.17
C SER A 23 -5.43 2.34 21.14
N ALA A 24 -5.45 1.05 20.79
CA ALA A 24 -4.90 0.00 21.64
C ALA A 24 -3.77 -0.77 20.95
N SER A 25 -2.62 -0.83 21.63
CA SER A 25 -1.38 -1.46 21.19
C SER A 25 -1.51 -2.96 20.96
N ILE A 26 -1.94 -3.32 19.76
CA ILE A 26 -1.89 -4.68 19.24
C ILE A 26 -0.89 -4.66 18.10
N MET A 27 0.14 -5.51 18.21
CA MET A 27 1.13 -5.67 17.16
C MET A 27 0.43 -6.24 15.92
N LEU A 28 0.19 -5.38 14.94
CA LEU A 28 -0.30 -5.73 13.61
C LEU A 28 0.83 -5.52 12.60
N PHE A 29 0.94 -6.44 11.66
CA PHE A 29 1.85 -6.36 10.54
C PHE A 29 1.07 -6.30 9.24
N THR A 30 1.25 -5.21 8.48
CA THR A 30 0.57 -4.99 7.20
C THR A 30 1.62 -4.75 6.12
N GLN A 31 1.62 -5.61 5.11
CA GLN A 31 2.50 -5.52 3.95
C GLN A 31 1.70 -5.46 2.66
N ILE A 32 2.27 -4.83 1.65
CA ILE A 32 1.76 -4.84 0.30
C ILE A 32 2.89 -5.15 -0.68
N TRP A 33 2.57 -5.94 -1.68
CA TRP A 33 3.49 -6.22 -2.77
C TRP A 33 2.76 -6.43 -4.08
N GLY A 34 3.38 -6.02 -5.17
CA GLY A 34 2.89 -6.25 -6.53
C GLY A 34 3.20 -5.10 -7.47
N ASN A 35 2.67 -5.19 -8.69
CA ASN A 35 2.91 -4.26 -9.76
C ASN A 35 1.91 -3.11 -9.71
N PHE A 36 2.43 -1.90 -9.75
CA PHE A 36 1.67 -0.66 -9.82
C PHE A 36 2.02 0.06 -11.11
N GLN A 37 1.02 0.72 -11.69
CA GLN A 37 1.26 1.78 -12.65
C GLN A 37 1.38 3.08 -11.86
N LEU A 38 2.57 3.67 -11.86
CA LEU A 38 2.86 4.95 -11.22
C LEU A 38 2.26 6.07 -12.07
N LEU A 39 1.50 6.96 -11.46
CA LEU A 39 0.80 8.05 -12.13
C LEU A 39 1.48 9.37 -11.80
N GLN A 40 0.77 10.29 -11.15
CA GLN A 40 1.31 11.58 -10.73
C GLN A 40 2.41 11.40 -9.68
N HIS A 41 3.35 12.34 -9.63
CA HIS A 41 4.38 12.35 -8.61
C HIS A 41 4.62 13.75 -8.05
N TYR A 42 5.01 13.81 -6.78
CA TYR A 42 5.38 15.05 -6.10
C TYR A 42 6.34 14.75 -4.95
N ARG A 43 7.06 15.77 -4.45
CA ARG A 43 7.91 15.62 -3.27
C ARG A 43 7.32 16.38 -2.09
N ARG A 44 7.28 15.73 -0.93
CA ARG A 44 6.78 16.30 0.32
C ARG A 44 7.39 15.55 1.50
N ASN A 45 7.94 16.26 2.48
CA ASN A 45 8.43 15.61 3.69
C ASN A 45 7.27 15.35 4.68
N PRO A 46 7.33 14.31 5.53
CA PRO A 46 6.30 14.00 6.52
C PRO A 46 6.04 15.14 7.53
N VAL A 47 7.07 15.94 7.83
CA VAL A 47 7.08 16.92 8.92
C VAL A 47 6.87 18.36 8.43
N ASP A 48 7.26 18.68 7.18
CA ASP A 48 7.18 20.02 6.60
C ASP A 48 6.18 20.07 5.45
N GLU A 49 4.94 20.45 5.74
CA GLU A 49 3.84 20.54 4.76
C GLU A 49 3.91 21.81 3.87
N ILE A 50 4.84 22.72 4.18
CA ILE A 50 4.85 24.08 3.62
C ILE A 50 5.57 24.16 2.26
N ASN A 51 6.59 23.32 2.04
CA ASN A 51 7.41 23.37 0.82
C ASN A 51 7.19 22.15 -0.07
N HIS A 52 6.20 22.27 -0.96
CA HIS A 52 6.03 21.35 -2.07
C HIS A 52 7.31 21.36 -2.93
N ASN A 53 7.80 20.19 -3.33
CA ASN A 53 8.94 19.99 -4.22
C ASN A 53 10.37 20.13 -3.63
N ALA A 54 10.53 20.28 -2.31
CA ALA A 54 11.85 20.36 -1.65
C ALA A 54 12.20 19.15 -0.75
N GLY A 55 11.50 18.03 -0.90
CA GLY A 55 11.59 16.88 0.02
C GLY A 55 12.39 15.67 -0.48
N TYR A 56 12.89 14.87 0.47
CA TYR A 56 13.56 13.58 0.23
C TYR A 56 12.58 12.41 0.13
N HIS A 57 11.30 12.65 0.43
CA HIS A 57 10.24 11.70 0.14
C HIS A 57 9.56 12.04 -1.17
N LEU A 58 9.62 11.09 -2.10
CA LEU A 58 8.93 11.12 -3.35
C LEU A 58 7.62 10.34 -3.21
N HIS A 59 6.54 10.93 -3.68
CA HIS A 59 5.21 10.34 -3.65
C HIS A 59 4.79 10.02 -5.08
N TYR A 60 4.22 8.84 -5.27
CA TYR A 60 3.53 8.44 -6.49
C TYR A 60 2.07 8.17 -6.18
N GLU A 61 1.18 8.58 -7.05
CA GLU A 61 -0.19 8.06 -7.07
C GLU A 61 -0.24 6.76 -7.87
N ALA A 62 -1.04 5.81 -7.44
CA ALA A 62 -1.34 4.60 -8.19
C ALA A 62 -2.75 4.10 -7.87
N PHE A 63 -3.29 3.23 -8.73
CA PHE A 63 -4.54 2.53 -8.46
C PHE A 63 -4.28 1.16 -7.83
N LEU A 64 -5.03 0.87 -6.76
CA LEU A 64 -5.20 -0.45 -6.18
C LEU A 64 -6.56 -0.99 -6.61
N ASN A 65 -6.55 -2.00 -7.50
CA ASN A 65 -7.79 -2.63 -7.96
C ASN A 65 -8.33 -3.55 -6.86
N THR A 66 -9.57 -3.30 -6.43
CA THR A 66 -10.30 -4.18 -5.51
C THR A 66 -11.43 -4.89 -6.25
N ASN A 67 -12.12 -5.81 -5.55
CA ASN A 67 -13.29 -6.49 -6.12
C ASN A 67 -14.49 -5.57 -6.35
N SER A 68 -14.50 -4.39 -5.69
CA SER A 68 -15.63 -3.45 -5.73
C SER A 68 -15.33 -2.23 -6.58
N GLU A 69 -14.11 -1.70 -6.48
CA GLU A 69 -13.70 -0.46 -7.14
C GLU A 69 -12.16 -0.32 -7.20
N ASN A 70 -11.69 0.66 -7.95
CA ASN A 70 -10.28 1.04 -7.93
C ASN A 70 -10.09 2.15 -6.91
N ILE A 71 -9.15 1.94 -5.98
CA ILE A 71 -8.84 2.90 -4.93
C ILE A 71 -7.54 3.60 -5.27
N ILE A 72 -7.46 4.91 -5.05
CA ILE A 72 -6.21 5.67 -5.19
C ILE A 72 -5.35 5.41 -3.96
N VAL A 73 -4.12 4.98 -4.17
CA VAL A 73 -3.11 4.82 -3.12
C VAL A 73 -1.95 5.77 -3.38
N ASN A 74 -1.40 6.31 -2.31
CA ASN A 74 -0.19 7.11 -2.37
C ASN A 74 1.01 6.26 -1.96
N ILE A 75 1.95 6.06 -2.87
CA ILE A 75 3.19 5.31 -2.66
C ILE A 75 4.29 6.32 -2.30
N ARG A 76 4.71 6.32 -1.04
CA ARG A 76 5.83 7.10 -0.53
C ARG A 76 7.12 6.30 -0.63
N VAL A 77 8.11 6.88 -1.28
CA VAL A 77 9.46 6.36 -1.49
C VAL A 77 10.44 7.33 -0.83
N TYR A 78 11.36 6.82 -0.02
CA TYR A 78 12.51 7.63 0.38
C TYR A 78 13.52 7.66 -0.77
N GLN A 79 13.69 8.81 -1.39
CA GLN A 79 14.60 9.02 -2.51
C GLN A 79 15.22 10.41 -2.37
N PRO A 80 16.48 10.49 -1.90
CA PRO A 80 17.22 11.74 -1.85
C PRO A 80 17.18 12.46 -3.21
N PHE A 81 17.16 13.79 -3.19
CA PHE A 81 17.22 14.55 -4.43
C PHE A 81 18.61 14.36 -5.06
N ASP A 82 18.71 13.48 -6.04
CA ASP A 82 19.93 13.18 -6.79
C ASP A 82 19.59 13.05 -8.27
N TYR A 83 20.23 13.86 -9.12
CA TYR A 83 20.05 13.82 -10.58
C TYR A 83 20.38 12.45 -11.20
N ARG A 84 21.21 11.65 -10.54
CA ARG A 84 21.56 10.29 -10.97
C ARG A 84 20.42 9.29 -10.76
N ASN A 85 19.49 9.61 -9.87
CA ASN A 85 18.30 8.82 -9.59
C ASN A 85 17.07 9.68 -9.91
N PRO A 86 16.72 9.86 -11.19
CA PRO A 86 15.55 10.64 -11.57
C PRO A 86 14.26 9.95 -11.09
N VAL A 87 13.21 10.76 -10.99
CA VAL A 87 11.86 10.28 -10.74
C VAL A 87 11.40 9.42 -11.92
N TYR A 88 10.80 8.26 -11.64
CA TYR A 88 10.14 7.46 -12.68
C TYR A 88 9.03 8.24 -13.38
N PRO A 89 8.97 8.23 -14.73
CA PRO A 89 7.93 8.91 -15.49
C PRO A 89 6.52 8.40 -15.18
N ASN A 90 5.53 9.25 -15.38
CA ASN A 90 4.12 8.87 -15.29
C ASN A 90 3.82 7.73 -16.29
N GLY A 91 3.05 6.75 -15.86
CA GLY A 91 2.75 5.53 -16.60
C GLY A 91 3.75 4.39 -16.39
N THR A 92 4.85 4.61 -15.65
CA THR A 92 5.84 3.56 -15.36
C THR A 92 5.18 2.41 -14.60
N ILE A 93 5.39 1.17 -15.06
CA ILE A 93 5.03 -0.02 -14.30
C ILE A 93 6.22 -0.37 -13.39
N ALA A 94 5.96 -0.49 -12.09
CA ALA A 94 6.96 -0.85 -11.10
C ALA A 94 6.44 -1.90 -10.13
N MET A 95 7.32 -2.83 -9.75
CA MET A 95 7.08 -3.71 -8.61
C MET A 95 7.35 -2.91 -7.34
N VAL A 96 6.36 -2.84 -6.46
CA VAL A 96 6.47 -2.19 -5.15
C VAL A 96 6.37 -3.27 -4.08
N PHE A 97 7.27 -3.20 -3.10
CA PHE A 97 7.18 -3.95 -1.86
C PHE A 97 7.27 -2.96 -0.71
N GLY A 98 6.30 -2.99 0.20
CA GLY A 98 6.21 -1.99 1.24
C GLY A 98 5.23 -2.33 2.34
N ARG A 99 4.99 -1.32 3.19
CA ARG A 99 3.96 -1.36 4.22
C ARG A 99 2.72 -0.66 3.72
N PHE A 100 1.57 -1.25 3.96
CA PHE A 100 0.28 -0.62 3.70
C PHE A 100 -0.29 -0.09 5.01
N TYR A 101 -0.80 1.14 5.00
CA TYR A 101 -1.45 1.73 6.16
C TYR A 101 -2.46 2.78 5.73
N MET A 102 -3.33 3.17 6.66
CA MET A 102 -4.27 4.26 6.46
C MET A 102 -3.89 5.43 7.36
N ARG A 103 -3.70 6.61 6.79
CA ARG A 103 -3.46 7.86 7.55
C ARG A 103 -4.76 8.50 8.02
N GLY A 104 -5.87 8.17 7.36
CA GLY A 104 -7.21 8.62 7.71
C GLY A 104 -8.27 7.71 7.06
N LYS A 105 -9.55 8.03 7.26
CA LYS A 105 -10.68 7.19 6.82
C LYS A 105 -10.67 6.87 5.32
N TYR A 106 -10.13 7.78 4.50
CA TYR A 106 -10.09 7.66 3.04
C TYR A 106 -8.68 7.89 2.47
N ASP A 107 -7.66 7.87 3.32
CA ASP A 107 -6.27 8.14 2.91
C ASP A 107 -5.44 6.87 3.07
N MET A 108 -5.28 6.16 1.95
CA MET A 108 -4.53 4.90 1.87
C MET A 108 -3.10 5.16 1.37
N GLN A 109 -2.14 4.63 2.11
CA GLN A 109 -0.72 4.91 1.93
C GLN A 109 0.08 3.62 1.82
N VAL A 110 1.09 3.65 0.98
CA VAL A 110 2.10 2.61 0.83
C VAL A 110 3.46 3.23 1.12
N GLU A 111 4.12 2.80 2.19
CA GLU A 111 5.53 3.12 2.42
C GLU A 111 6.40 2.06 1.73
N ALA A 112 7.03 2.44 0.62
CA ALA A 112 7.85 1.57 -0.18
C ALA A 112 9.19 1.26 0.50
N ILE A 113 9.46 -0.01 0.75
CA ILE A 113 10.75 -0.53 1.18
C ILE A 113 11.62 -0.83 -0.06
N HIS A 114 10.99 -1.34 -1.12
CA HIS A 114 11.59 -1.53 -2.43
C HIS A 114 10.65 -1.04 -3.53
N ILE A 115 11.22 -0.40 -4.54
CA ILE A 115 10.55 -0.08 -5.79
C ILE A 115 11.48 -0.39 -6.96
N CYS A 116 11.04 -1.27 -7.85
CA CYS A 116 11.82 -1.71 -9.01
C CYS A 116 11.01 -1.43 -10.27
N LYS A 117 11.50 -0.52 -11.13
CA LYS A 117 10.84 -0.27 -12.42
C LYS A 117 11.05 -1.47 -13.34
N TYR A 118 10.11 -1.71 -14.23
CA TYR A 118 10.33 -2.60 -15.37
C TYR A 118 10.69 -1.76 -16.59
N ASP A 119 11.77 -2.13 -17.28
CA ASP A 119 12.06 -1.55 -18.59
C ASP A 119 11.14 -2.18 -19.64
N ASN A 120 10.44 -1.32 -20.41
CA ASN A 120 9.54 -1.73 -21.50
C ASN A 120 8.41 -2.71 -21.09
N ALA A 121 7.82 -2.53 -19.90
CA ALA A 121 6.71 -3.36 -19.45
C ALA A 121 5.42 -3.16 -20.26
N SER A 122 4.75 -4.27 -20.56
CA SER A 122 3.42 -4.27 -21.16
C SER A 122 2.32 -4.31 -20.08
N ALA A 123 1.07 -4.07 -20.49
CA ALA A 123 -0.10 -4.23 -19.62
C ALA A 123 -0.25 -5.66 -19.05
N LEU A 124 0.38 -6.67 -19.68
CA LEU A 124 0.41 -8.04 -19.15
C LEU A 124 1.27 -8.13 -17.90
N VAL A 125 2.41 -7.41 -17.85
CA VAL A 125 3.27 -7.36 -16.67
C VAL A 125 2.52 -6.77 -15.49
N LEU A 126 1.79 -5.66 -15.70
CA LEU A 126 0.96 -5.04 -14.66
C LEU A 126 -0.04 -6.03 -14.04
N ARG A 127 -0.63 -6.91 -14.86
CA ARG A 127 -1.63 -7.91 -14.40
C ARG A 127 -1.02 -9.18 -13.82
N ALA A 128 0.21 -9.53 -14.20
CA ALA A 128 0.86 -10.77 -13.77
C ALA A 128 1.06 -10.82 -12.25
N PHE A 129 1.35 -9.69 -11.63
CA PHE A 129 1.54 -9.55 -10.20
C PHE A 129 0.64 -8.44 -9.64
N SER A 130 -0.68 -8.60 -9.73
CA SER A 130 -1.62 -7.66 -9.11
C SER A 130 -1.27 -7.41 -7.64
N PRO A 131 -1.37 -6.17 -7.15
CA PRO A 131 -1.06 -5.85 -5.76
C PRO A 131 -1.82 -6.70 -4.75
N ARG A 132 -1.12 -7.20 -3.74
CA ARG A 132 -1.68 -8.02 -2.66
C ARG A 132 -1.31 -7.42 -1.33
N VAL A 133 -2.32 -7.19 -0.50
CA VAL A 133 -2.14 -6.78 0.89
C VAL A 133 -2.17 -8.04 1.77
N THR A 134 -1.13 -8.22 2.58
CA THR A 134 -1.06 -9.25 3.60
C THR A 134 -1.13 -8.58 4.96
N ILE A 135 -2.05 -9.06 5.80
CA ILE A 135 -2.27 -8.52 7.13
C ILE A 135 -2.18 -9.66 8.14
N SER A 136 -1.40 -9.47 9.18
CA SER A 136 -1.27 -10.42 10.28
C SER A 136 -1.45 -9.70 11.60
N GLY A 137 -2.29 -10.26 12.47
CA GLY A 137 -2.41 -9.87 13.87
C GLY A 137 -3.70 -10.38 14.49
N TYR A 138 -4.14 -9.74 15.57
CA TYR A 138 -5.22 -10.24 16.40
C TYR A 138 -6.57 -9.64 16.01
N VAL A 139 -7.56 -10.50 15.81
CA VAL A 139 -8.95 -10.11 15.66
C VAL A 139 -9.51 -9.90 17.06
N VAL A 140 -9.81 -8.64 17.40
CA VAL A 140 -10.32 -8.25 18.73
C VAL A 140 -11.80 -7.88 18.75
N GLN A 141 -12.43 -7.87 17.58
CA GLN A 141 -13.86 -7.62 17.44
C GLN A 141 -14.53 -8.85 16.84
N GLU A 142 -15.78 -9.11 17.22
CA GLU A 142 -16.55 -10.18 16.62
C GLU A 142 -16.71 -9.94 15.11
N VAL A 143 -16.64 -11.04 14.35
CA VAL A 143 -16.85 -11.02 12.91
C VAL A 143 -18.31 -10.69 12.64
N GLN A 144 -18.57 -9.57 11.98
CA GLN A 144 -19.93 -9.19 11.62
C GLN A 144 -20.37 -9.98 10.38
N GLN A 145 -21.59 -10.48 10.36
CA GLN A 145 -22.18 -11.09 9.18
C GLN A 145 -23.21 -10.13 8.59
N LEU A 146 -22.98 -9.71 7.34
CA LEU A 146 -23.90 -8.89 6.57
C LEU A 146 -25.09 -9.74 6.10
N GLU A 147 -26.21 -9.10 5.79
CA GLU A 147 -27.47 -9.76 5.38
C GLU A 147 -27.32 -10.68 4.17
N ASN A 148 -26.39 -10.36 3.27
CA ASN A 148 -26.09 -11.17 2.09
C ASN A 148 -25.13 -12.36 2.37
N GLY A 149 -24.88 -12.66 3.65
CA GLY A 149 -23.98 -13.73 4.08
C GLY A 149 -22.49 -13.40 4.01
N MET A 150 -22.10 -12.18 3.61
CA MET A 150 -20.70 -11.75 3.68
C MET A 150 -20.24 -11.60 5.12
N LYS A 151 -19.05 -12.10 5.43
CA LYS A 151 -18.40 -11.88 6.72
C LYS A 151 -17.48 -10.67 6.63
N LEU A 152 -17.69 -9.72 7.52
CA LEU A 152 -16.89 -8.53 7.70
C LEU A 152 -15.97 -8.75 8.90
N VAL A 153 -14.67 -8.77 8.63
CA VAL A 153 -13.63 -8.81 9.67
C VAL A 153 -13.07 -7.40 9.79
N LEU A 154 -13.28 -6.79 10.95
CA LEU A 154 -12.70 -5.49 11.28
C LEU A 154 -11.28 -5.73 11.80
N ILE A 155 -10.30 -5.18 11.07
CA ILE A 155 -8.90 -5.28 11.45
C ILE A 155 -8.43 -3.90 11.91
N ASN A 156 -7.99 -3.86 13.16
CA ASN A 156 -7.38 -2.67 13.76
C ASN A 156 -5.89 -2.63 13.40
N SER A 157 -5.50 -1.65 12.61
CA SER A 157 -4.15 -1.50 12.07
C SER A 157 -3.53 -0.21 12.55
N MET A 158 -2.38 -0.31 13.23
CA MET A 158 -1.50 0.83 13.49
C MET A 158 -0.31 0.76 12.53
N GLY A 159 -0.25 1.70 11.59
CA GLY A 159 0.95 1.95 10.80
C GLY A 159 1.79 3.02 11.49
N PHE A 160 3.03 2.70 11.86
CA PHE A 160 3.97 3.71 12.35
C PHE A 160 4.66 4.34 11.14
N VAL A 161 4.39 5.62 10.89
CA VAL A 161 5.14 6.43 9.93
C VAL A 161 6.48 6.76 10.57
N ARG A 162 7.58 6.15 10.11
CA ARG A 162 8.94 6.55 10.51
C ARG A 162 9.45 7.60 9.52
N ASP A 163 10.32 8.49 10.00
CA ASP A 163 11.02 9.45 9.15
C ASP A 163 12.02 8.75 8.23
N GLU A 164 12.56 7.60 8.63
CA GLU A 164 13.62 6.90 7.90
C GLU A 164 13.30 5.41 7.68
N PHE A 165 12.98 5.08 6.43
CA PHE A 165 13.35 3.80 5.83
C PHE A 165 14.07 4.11 4.52
N HIS A 166 15.34 3.74 4.43
CA HIS A 166 16.06 3.81 3.16
C HIS A 166 15.42 2.83 2.18
N THR A 167 14.66 3.36 1.21
CA THR A 167 14.20 2.54 0.09
C THR A 167 15.42 2.13 -0.72
N LEU A 168 15.62 0.83 -0.92
CA LEU A 168 16.62 0.37 -1.88
C LEU A 168 15.99 0.39 -3.26
N THR A 169 16.34 1.39 -4.05
CA THR A 169 16.13 1.37 -5.50
C THR A 169 17.09 0.36 -6.09
N VAL A 170 16.57 -0.77 -6.56
CA VAL A 170 17.38 -1.78 -7.25
C VAL A 170 17.39 -1.42 -8.73
N LEU A 171 18.59 -1.18 -9.27
CA LEU A 171 18.85 -0.93 -10.69
C LEU A 171 18.85 -2.25 -11.48
#